data_AF-A0A357G1C5-F1
#
_entry.id   AF-A0A357G1C5-F1
#
_cell.length_a   1.000
_cell.length_b   1.000
_cell.length_c   1.000
_cell.angle_alpha   90.00
_cell.angle_beta   90.00
_cell.angle_gamma   90.00
#
_symmetry.space_group_name_H-M   'P 1'
#
loop_
_entity.id
_entity.type
_entity.pdbx_description
1 polymer ?
#
loop_
_entity_poly.entity_id
_entity_poly.type
_entity_poly.pdbx_seq_one_letter_code
_entity_poly.pdbx_strand_id
1 'polypeptide(L)'
;REAASITTGTLEAMGQMITGSRSATELGGIIRIGALAGDMAQQGLIALILFTALLSINLGLVNLFPIPLLDGGHLVFYAFEALLGKPVPEQIQEYAFRLGLTFLVGIMAFANLNDLMQLIL
;
A
#
# COMPACT_ATOMS: atom_id res chain seq x y z
N ARG A 1 -7.16 20.78 11.90
CA ARG A 1 -8.46 20.54 11.20
C ARG A 1 -8.24 19.88 9.84
N GLU A 2 -7.21 20.29 9.07
CA GLU A 2 -6.81 19.62 7.82
C GLU A 2 -6.45 18.14 7.99
N ALA A 3 -5.65 17.77 8.98
CA ALA A 3 -5.25 16.37 9.18
C ALA A 3 -6.45 15.42 9.33
N ALA A 4 -7.47 15.81 10.11
CA ALA A 4 -8.69 15.02 10.29
C ALA A 4 -9.47 14.88 8.98
N SER A 5 -9.53 15.94 8.16
CA SER A 5 -10.17 15.92 6.85
C SER A 5 -9.45 15.00 5.86
N ILE A 6 -8.12 14.98 5.92
CA ILE A 6 -7.29 14.08 5.10
C ILE A 6 -7.49 12.63 5.54
N THR A 7 -7.53 12.36 6.85
CA THR A 7 -7.82 11.01 7.37
C THR A 7 -9.19 10.52 6.94
N THR A 8 -10.25 11.32 7.07
CA THR A 8 -11.60 10.90 6.67
C THR A 8 -11.72 10.69 5.16
N GLY A 9 -11.13 11.56 4.34
CA GLY A 9 -11.13 11.39 2.88
C GLY A 9 -10.34 10.16 2.43
N THR A 10 -9.26 9.83 3.13
CA THR A 10 -8.48 8.61 2.87
C THR A 10 -9.29 7.36 3.22
N LEU A 11 -10.01 7.36 4.36
CA LEU A 11 -10.88 6.26 4.76
C LEU A 11 -12.05 6.02 3.77
N GLU A 12 -12.68 7.09 3.27
CA GLU A 12 -13.70 6.98 2.22
C GLU A 12 -13.11 6.40 0.92
N ALA A 13 -11.94 6.87 0.51
CA ALA A 13 -11.26 6.36 -0.68
C ALA A 13 -10.92 4.86 -0.54
N MET A 14 -10.53 4.40 0.65
CA MET A 14 -10.32 2.97 0.92
C MET A 14 -11.62 2.17 0.82
N GLY A 15 -12.73 2.67 1.36
CA GLY A 15 -14.05 2.03 1.21
C GLY A 15 -14.48 1.91 -0.25
N GLN A 16 -14.15 2.92 -1.06
CA GLN A 16 -14.39 2.92 -2.50
C GLN A 16 -13.50 1.91 -3.26
N MET A 17 -12.26 1.70 -2.82
CA MET A 17 -11.38 0.67 -3.37
C MET A 17 -11.87 -0.75 -3.05
N ILE A 18 -12.35 -0.99 -1.83
CA ILE A 18 -12.91 -2.28 -1.41
C ILE A 18 -14.21 -2.61 -2.18
N THR A 19 -15.03 -1.59 -2.47
CA THR A 19 -16.26 -1.74 -3.27
C THR A 19 -16.02 -1.78 -4.78
N GLY A 20 -14.77 -1.69 -5.24
CA GLY A 20 -14.40 -1.74 -6.67
C GLY A 20 -14.78 -0.50 -7.48
N SER A 21 -15.28 0.55 -6.81
CA SER A 21 -15.62 1.83 -7.47
C SER A 21 -14.40 2.69 -7.78
N ARG A 22 -13.26 2.39 -7.14
CA ARG A 22 -11.99 3.07 -7.35
C ARG A 22 -10.87 2.04 -7.49
N SER A 23 -10.13 2.08 -8.60
CA SER A 23 -9.04 1.12 -8.80
C SER A 23 -7.85 1.46 -7.90
N ALA A 24 -7.29 0.47 -7.22
CA ALA A 24 -5.97 0.58 -6.58
C ALA A 24 -4.85 0.94 -7.58
N THR A 25 -5.13 0.88 -8.89
CA THR A 25 -4.30 1.36 -9.99
C THR A 25 -4.23 2.90 -10.11
N GLU A 26 -5.04 3.68 -9.37
CA GLU A 26 -4.85 5.14 -9.29
C GLU A 26 -3.62 5.54 -8.45
N LEU A 27 -3.15 4.64 -7.58
CA LEU A 27 -1.80 4.70 -7.04
C LEU A 27 -0.88 4.20 -8.15
N GLY A 28 -0.45 5.11 -9.03
CA GLY A 28 0.51 4.80 -10.08
C GLY A 28 1.72 4.04 -9.55
N GLY A 29 2.40 3.25 -10.39
CA GLY A 29 3.60 2.56 -9.97
C GLY A 29 4.74 3.51 -9.57
N ILE A 30 5.87 2.94 -9.16
CA ILE A 30 7.01 3.69 -8.59
C ILE A 30 7.47 4.81 -9.53
N ILE A 31 7.44 4.54 -10.84
CA ILE A 31 7.82 5.51 -11.88
C ILE A 31 6.88 6.71 -11.86
N ARG A 32 5.56 6.49 -11.85
CA ARG A 32 4.57 7.57 -11.83
C ARG A 32 4.57 8.35 -10.52
N ILE A 33 4.78 7.68 -9.38
CA ILE A 33 4.96 8.34 -8.09
C ILE A 33 6.17 9.28 -8.13
N GLY A 34 7.28 8.83 -8.73
CA GLY A 34 8.48 9.65 -8.91
C GLY A 34 8.23 10.89 -9.79
N ALA A 35 7.50 10.73 -10.90
CA ALA A 35 7.13 11.84 -11.77
C ALA A 35 6.26 12.87 -11.03
N LEU A 36 5.21 12.41 -10.32
CA LEU A 36 4.35 13.27 -9.51
C LEU A 36 5.12 13.98 -8.39
N ALA A 37 6.07 13.30 -7.75
CA ALA A 37 6.94 13.93 -6.76
C ALA A 37 7.77 15.07 -7.37
N GLY A 38 8.28 14.89 -8.59
CA GLY A 38 8.96 15.92 -9.36
C GLY A 38 8.07 17.14 -9.65
N ASP A 39 6.84 16.90 -10.08
CA ASP A 39 5.86 17.97 -10.33
C ASP A 39 5.50 18.72 -9.04
N MET A 40 5.31 18.01 -7.91
CA MET A 40 5.04 18.62 -6.61
C MET A 40 6.25 19.41 -6.09
N ALA A 41 7.48 18.96 -6.36
CA ALA A 41 8.69 19.68 -6.01
C ALA A 41 8.81 21.01 -6.79
N GLN A 42 8.41 21.04 -8.07
CA GLN A 42 8.35 22.28 -8.85
C GLN A 42 7.29 23.26 -8.34
N GLN A 43 6.19 22.76 -7.76
CA GLN A 43 5.15 23.58 -7.11
C GLN A 43 5.57 24.15 -5.74
N GLY A 44 6.71 23.70 -5.20
CA GLY A 44 7.34 24.24 -4.00
C GLY A 44 7.34 23.28 -2.81
N LEU A 45 8.08 23.67 -1.76
CA LEU A 45 8.36 22.81 -0.59
C LEU A 45 7.08 22.37 0.13
N ILE A 46 6.09 23.26 0.25
CA ILE A 46 4.83 22.96 0.94
C ILE A 46 4.05 21.87 0.20
N ALA A 47 3.96 21.96 -1.13
CA ALA A 47 3.28 20.96 -1.96
C ALA A 47 3.96 19.59 -1.86
N LEU A 48 5.30 19.57 -1.89
CA LEU A 48 6.08 18.34 -1.73
C LEU A 48 5.86 17.69 -0.34
N ILE A 49 5.82 18.49 0.74
CA ILE A 49 5.55 17.99 2.10
C ILE A 49 4.13 17.40 2.17
N LEU A 50 3.12 18.09 1.63
CA LEU A 50 1.74 17.60 1.62
C LEU A 50 1.60 16.29 0.81
N PHE A 51 2.25 16.21 -0.34
CA PHE A 51 2.28 15.00 -1.16
C PHE A 51 2.96 13.84 -0.42
N THR A 52 4.10 14.10 0.22
CA THR A 52 4.82 13.10 1.03
C THR A 52 3.98 12.63 2.22
N ALA A 53 3.29 13.54 2.90
CA ALA A 53 2.37 13.20 3.98
C ALA A 53 1.22 12.31 3.51
N LEU A 54 0.61 12.64 2.36
CA LEU A 54 -0.45 11.82 1.75
C LEU A 54 0.05 10.41 1.41
N LEU A 55 1.22 10.30 0.75
CA LEU A 55 1.84 9.00 0.46
C LEU A 55 2.14 8.20 1.73
N SER A 56 2.64 8.86 2.78
CA SER A 56 2.99 8.21 4.04
C SER A 56 1.76 7.63 4.74
N ILE A 57 0.64 8.36 4.73
CA ILE A 57 -0.63 7.89 5.29
C ILE A 57 -1.14 6.68 4.50
N ASN A 58 -1.11 6.74 3.17
CA ASN A 58 -1.54 5.62 2.32
C ASN A 58 -0.67 4.37 2.55
N LEU A 59 0.65 4.52 2.61
CA LEU A 59 1.57 3.41 2.91
C LEU A 59 1.32 2.83 4.31
N GLY A 60 1.10 3.68 5.32
CA GLY A 60 0.75 3.24 6.66
C GLY A 60 -0.53 2.41 6.68
N LEU A 61 -1.54 2.79 5.90
CA LEU A 61 -2.80 2.06 5.79
C LEU A 61 -2.63 0.73 5.04
N VAL A 62 -1.88 0.71 3.94
CA VAL A 62 -1.57 -0.51 3.20
C VAL A 62 -0.79 -1.49 4.08
N ASN A 63 0.15 -1.02 4.91
CA ASN A 63 0.89 -1.87 5.84
C ASN A 63 0.01 -2.55 6.89
N LEU A 64 -1.18 -2.02 7.19
CA LEU A 64 -2.14 -2.65 8.10
C LEU A 64 -3.01 -3.73 7.43
N PHE A 65 -2.93 -3.90 6.11
CA PHE A 65 -3.68 -4.94 5.42
C PHE A 65 -3.20 -6.35 5.80
N PRO A 66 -4.09 -7.36 5.76
CA PRO A 66 -3.81 -8.74 6.14
C PRO A 66 -3.00 -9.48 5.05
N ILE A 67 -1.90 -8.88 4.60
CA ILE A 67 -1.02 -9.43 3.55
C ILE A 67 0.23 -9.99 4.23
N PRO A 68 0.55 -11.28 4.04
CA PRO A 68 1.79 -11.87 4.54
C PRO A 68 2.98 -11.08 3.96
N LEU A 69 3.90 -10.61 4.82
CA LEU A 69 5.02 -9.66 4.59
C LEU A 69 4.80 -8.25 5.17
N LEU A 70 3.56 -7.80 5.34
CA LEU A 70 3.23 -6.50 5.94
C LEU A 70 2.96 -6.62 7.44
N ASP A 71 3.04 -5.49 8.17
CA ASP A 71 2.78 -5.43 9.61
C ASP A 71 1.38 -5.98 9.98
N GLY A 72 0.38 -5.74 9.14
CA GLY A 72 -0.97 -6.28 9.27
C GLY A 72 -1.05 -7.80 9.11
N GLY A 73 -0.14 -8.42 8.36
CA GLY A 73 0.00 -9.88 8.30
C GLY A 73 0.39 -10.49 9.65
N HIS A 74 1.27 -9.82 10.39
CA HIS A 74 1.62 -10.23 11.75
C HIS A 74 0.45 -10.04 12.72
N LEU A 75 -0.31 -8.95 12.59
CA LEU A 75 -1.54 -8.75 13.39
C LEU A 75 -2.55 -9.88 13.18
N VAL A 76 -2.68 -10.39 11.95
CA VAL A 76 -3.53 -11.55 11.66
C VAL A 76 -3.00 -12.80 12.34
N PHE A 77 -1.69 -13.07 12.29
CA PHE A 77 -1.12 -14.20 13.01
C PHE A 77 -1.37 -14.10 14.51
N TYR A 78 -1.16 -12.95 15.12
CA TYR A 78 -1.45 -12.75 16.55
C TYR A 78 -2.94 -12.92 16.87
N ALA A 79 -3.84 -12.44 16.00
CA ALA A 79 -5.27 -12.67 16.16
C ALA A 79 -5.62 -14.17 16.10
N PHE A 80 -5.01 -14.92 15.18
CA PHE A 80 -5.16 -16.37 15.12
C PHE A 80 -4.59 -17.07 16.35
N GLU A 81 -3.41 -16.67 16.84
CA GLU A 81 -2.82 -17.22 18.06
C GLU A 81 -3.69 -16.96 19.29
N ALA A 82 -4.27 -15.76 19.40
CA ALA A 82 -5.19 -15.42 20.47
C ALA A 82 -6.47 -16.28 20.45
N LEU A 83 -6.98 -16.62 19.25
CA LEU A 83 -8.14 -17.51 19.09
C LEU A 83 -7.80 -18.98 19.33
N LEU A 84 -6.64 -19.44 18.86
CA LEU A 84 -6.21 -20.84 18.93
C LEU A 84 -5.54 -21.19 20.28
N GLY A 85 -5.12 -20.19 21.05
CA GLY A 85 -4.41 -20.36 22.33
C GLY A 85 -3.01 -20.95 22.21
N LYS A 86 -2.47 -21.05 20.99
CA LYS A 86 -1.16 -21.64 20.69
C LYS A 86 -0.49 -20.88 19.53
N PRO A 87 0.85 -20.80 19.52
CA PRO A 87 1.58 -20.11 18.48
C PRO A 87 1.36 -20.75 17.10
N VAL A 88 1.33 -19.92 16.05
CA VAL A 88 1.25 -20.40 14.66
C VAL A 88 2.59 -21.06 14.31
N PRO A 89 2.60 -22.31 13.81
CA PRO A 89 3.84 -23.00 13.45
C PRO A 89 4.71 -22.18 12.50
N GLU A 90 6.02 -22.12 12.76
CA GLU A 90 6.99 -21.37 11.95
C GLU A 90 6.94 -21.75 10.47
N GLN A 91 6.74 -23.03 10.17
CA GLN A 91 6.60 -23.52 8.79
C GLN A 91 5.43 -22.84 8.06
N ILE A 92 4.30 -22.62 8.73
CA ILE A 92 3.12 -21.97 8.13
C ILE A 92 3.41 -20.49 7.87
N GLN A 93 4.07 -19.81 8.82
CA GLN A 93 4.48 -18.42 8.66
C GLN A 93 5.44 -18.26 7.49
N GLU A 94 6.42 -19.17 7.35
CA GLU A 94 7.39 -19.15 6.27
C GLU A 94 6.73 -19.36 4.90
N TYR A 95 5.81 -20.32 4.77
CA TYR A 95 5.06 -20.52 3.53
C TYR A 95 4.20 -19.30 3.18
N ALA A 96 3.50 -18.73 4.17
CA ALA A 96 2.71 -17.52 3.97
C ALA A 96 3.58 -16.36 3.49
N PHE A 97 4.75 -16.15 4.11
CA PHE A 97 5.69 -15.09 3.75
C PHE A 97 6.26 -15.28 2.35
N ARG A 98 6.66 -16.51 1.97
CA ARG A 98 7.17 -16.83 0.62
C ARG A 98 6.11 -16.61 -0.45
N LEU A 99 4.86 -17.02 -0.20
CA LEU A 99 3.74 -16.77 -1.11
C LEU A 99 3.44 -15.28 -1.23
N GLY A 100 3.36 -14.57 -0.10
CA GLY A 100 3.15 -13.12 -0.05
C GLY A 100 4.23 -12.33 -0.79
N LEU A 101 5.50 -12.68 -0.58
CA LEU A 101 6.63 -12.07 -1.27
C LEU A 101 6.58 -12.32 -2.78
N THR A 102 6.31 -13.56 -3.20
CA THR A 102 6.22 -13.91 -4.63
C THR A 102 5.10 -13.11 -5.31
N PHE A 103 3.95 -13.02 -4.66
CA PHE A 103 2.81 -12.25 -5.16
C PHE A 103 3.11 -10.75 -5.21
N LEU A 104 3.70 -10.18 -4.15
CA LEU A 104 4.06 -8.77 -4.09
C LEU A 104 5.06 -8.40 -5.20
N VAL A 105 6.14 -9.16 -5.33
CA VAL A 105 7.15 -8.95 -6.38
C VAL A 105 6.52 -9.09 -7.77
N GLY A 106 5.61 -10.05 -7.95
CA GLY A 106 4.85 -10.21 -9.19
C GLY A 106 4.01 -8.98 -9.55
N ILE A 107 3.26 -8.44 -8.59
CA ILE A 107 2.49 -7.20 -8.76
C ILE A 107 3.40 -6.01 -9.04
N MET A 108 4.50 -5.87 -8.28
CA MET A 108 5.45 -4.78 -8.49
C MET A 108 6.05 -4.83 -9.89
N ALA A 109 6.49 -6.01 -10.35
CA ALA A 109 7.00 -6.18 -11.70
C ALA A 109 5.94 -5.81 -12.74
N PHE A 110 4.71 -6.31 -12.59
CA PHE A 110 3.60 -6.00 -13.50
C PHE A 110 3.30 -4.49 -13.56
N ALA A 111 3.18 -3.83 -12.40
CA ALA A 111 2.90 -2.40 -12.32
C ALA A 111 4.01 -1.55 -12.94
N ASN A 112 5.28 -1.86 -12.65
CA ASN A 112 6.42 -1.13 -13.24
C ASN A 112 6.53 -1.35 -14.75
N LEU A 113 6.26 -2.57 -15.23
CA LEU A 113 6.22 -2.86 -16.67
C LEU A 113 5.08 -2.08 -17.36
N ASN A 114 3.91 -2.04 -16.74
CA ASN A 114 2.77 -1.27 -17.26
C ASN A 114 3.09 0.23 -17.33
N ASP A 115 3.69 0.79 -16.28
CA ASP A 115 4.15 2.18 -16.27
C ASP A 115 5.17 2.45 -17.39
N LEU A 116 6.15 1.54 -17.59
CA LEU A 116 7.16 1.68 -18.63
C LEU A 116 6.55 1.64 -20.03
N MET A 117 5.60 0.72 -20.26
CA MET A 117 4.89 0.63 -21.53
C MET A 117 4.09 1.90 -21.81
N GLN A 118 3.42 2.46 -20.81
CA GLN A 118 2.66 3.72 -20.94
C GLN A 118 3.55 4.94 -21.18
N LEU A 119 4.81 4.90 -20.73
CA LEU A 119 5.76 5.99 -20.96
C LEU A 119 6.38 5.93 -22.37
N ILE A 120 6.48 4.74 -22.96
CA ILE A 120 7.13 4.51 -24.27
C ILE A 120 6.11 4.55 -25.43
N LEU A 121 4.90 4.01 -25.23
CA LEU A 121 3.82 3.96 -26.21
C LEU A 121 2.91 5.18 -26.14
#